data_AF-A0A2T1NBA3-F1
#
_entry.id   AF-A0A2T1NBA3-F1
#
_cell.length_a   1.000
_cell.length_b   1.000
_cell.length_c   1.000
_cell.angle_alpha   90.00
_cell.angle_beta   90.00
_cell.angle_gamma   90.00
#
_symmetry.space_group_name_H-M   'P 1'
#
loop_
_entity.id
_entity.type
_entity.pdbx_description
1 polymer ?
#
loop_
_entity_poly.entity_id
_entity_poly.type
_entity_poly.pdbx_seq_one_letter_code
_entity_poly.pdbx_strand_id
1 'polypeptide(L)'
;MFNFFTINMDNPFLIGFLISVLGLFLLLINTLLFVYLKKNIATNITFNLLVVFLISYFIIEFICNILGFLKPASNIFVSHFAFNIQFLLLSAFFYKLFNQNGIKKMVIVAYVIYIIINGLLYFLRPQLFWEFNLFEISYISFAIIGYTLIHIYNNLGENKKYFYFTIGLSTYMLSSSLIFLTGNIELVFYENPYIDIWVFNSLFFIVYQILIFKEWRYIRQVNANNN
;
A
#
# COMPACT_ATOMS: atom_id res chain seq x y z
N MET A 1 -18.18 -23.82 -9.65
CA MET A 1 -18.96 -23.29 -10.79
C MET A 1 -20.18 -22.58 -10.19
N PHE A 2 -20.09 -21.27 -9.96
CA PHE A 2 -21.16 -20.50 -9.32
C PHE A 2 -21.61 -19.38 -10.25
N ASN A 3 -22.91 -19.38 -10.56
CA ASN A 3 -23.58 -18.41 -11.44
C ASN A 3 -23.61 -17.03 -10.78
N PHE A 4 -22.92 -16.06 -11.39
CA PHE A 4 -22.83 -14.67 -10.93
C PHE A 4 -24.02 -13.78 -11.37
N PHE A 5 -25.13 -14.35 -11.87
CA PHE A 5 -26.20 -13.58 -12.52
C PHE A 5 -27.44 -13.27 -11.68
N THR A 6 -27.40 -13.39 -10.36
CA THR A 6 -28.43 -12.80 -9.49
C THR A 6 -27.75 -11.92 -8.43
N ILE A 7 -27.83 -10.61 -8.63
CA ILE A 7 -27.39 -9.62 -7.64
C ILE A 7 -28.44 -9.64 -6.52
N ASN A 8 -28.19 -10.47 -5.52
CA ASN A 8 -28.95 -10.46 -4.28
C ASN A 8 -28.18 -9.56 -3.28
N MET A 9 -28.83 -8.53 -2.75
CA MET A 9 -28.22 -7.54 -1.83
C MET A 9 -27.80 -8.14 -0.48
N ASP A 10 -28.22 -9.38 -0.20
CA ASP A 10 -27.90 -10.13 1.02
C ASP A 10 -26.57 -10.90 0.95
N ASN A 11 -25.78 -10.72 -0.12
CA ASN A 11 -24.53 -11.44 -0.30
C ASN A 11 -23.37 -10.69 0.40
N PRO A 12 -22.78 -11.20 1.51
CA PRO A 12 -21.72 -10.52 2.26
C PRO A 12 -20.49 -10.20 1.39
N PHE A 13 -20.28 -10.96 0.31
CA PHE A 13 -19.24 -10.71 -0.69
C PHE A 13 -19.44 -9.40 -1.48
N LEU A 14 -20.69 -9.00 -1.75
CA LEU A 14 -21.00 -7.78 -2.48
C LEU A 14 -20.62 -6.54 -1.67
N ILE A 15 -20.88 -6.57 -0.35
CA ILE A 15 -20.55 -5.47 0.56
C ILE A 15 -19.04 -5.26 0.61
N GLY A 16 -18.25 -6.32 0.81
CA GLY A 16 -16.79 -6.23 0.82
C GLY A 16 -16.22 -5.68 -0.49
N PHE A 17 -16.76 -6.14 -1.63
CA PHE A 17 -16.38 -5.62 -2.94
C PHE A 17 -16.71 -4.14 -3.12
N LEU A 18 -17.92 -3.69 -2.73
CA LEU A 18 -18.31 -2.28 -2.81
C LEU A 18 -17.42 -1.38 -1.94
N ILE A 19 -17.03 -1.84 -0.75
CA ILE A 19 -16.09 -1.12 0.12
C ILE A 19 -14.72 -1.01 -0.54
N SER A 20 -14.23 -2.08 -1.19
CA SER A 20 -12.97 -2.04 -1.95
C SER A 20 -13.03 -1.04 -3.11
N VAL A 21 -14.13 -1.03 -3.87
CA VAL A 21 -14.36 -0.07 -4.97
C VAL A 21 -14.41 1.38 -4.47
N LEU A 22 -15.00 1.63 -3.30
CA LEU A 22 -14.98 2.96 -2.68
C LEU A 22 -13.53 3.39 -2.35
N GLY A 23 -12.73 2.49 -1.79
CA GLY A 23 -11.31 2.74 -1.56
C GLY A 23 -10.55 3.08 -2.84
N LEU A 24 -10.77 2.30 -3.91
CA LEU A 24 -10.18 2.51 -5.23
C LEU A 24 -10.56 3.88 -5.82
N PHE A 25 -11.83 4.29 -5.67
CA PHE A 25 -12.30 5.59 -6.10
C PHE A 25 -11.63 6.74 -5.34
N LEU A 26 -11.46 6.61 -4.01
CA LEU A 26 -10.71 7.58 -3.21
C LEU A 26 -9.24 7.66 -3.64
N LEU A 27 -8.60 6.52 -3.95
CA LEU A 27 -7.23 6.49 -4.47
C LEU A 27 -7.12 7.17 -5.84
N LEU A 28 -8.12 7.00 -6.72
CA LEU A 28 -8.18 7.71 -8.00
C LEU A 28 -8.23 9.22 -7.79
N ILE A 29 -9.13 9.70 -6.93
CA ILE A 29 -9.25 11.13 -6.60
C ILE A 29 -7.91 11.66 -6.08
N ASN A 30 -7.31 10.99 -5.09
CA ASN A 30 -6.03 11.38 -4.51
C ASN A 30 -4.93 11.44 -5.57
N THR A 31 -4.83 10.42 -6.42
CA THR A 31 -3.85 10.37 -7.51
C THR A 31 -4.01 11.57 -8.46
N LEU A 32 -5.23 11.87 -8.90
CA LEU A 32 -5.50 13.02 -9.78
C LEU A 32 -5.15 14.35 -9.11
N LEU A 33 -5.46 14.52 -7.82
CA LEU A 33 -5.14 15.72 -7.05
C LEU A 33 -3.64 15.96 -6.93
N PHE A 34 -2.86 14.89 -6.66
CA PHE A 34 -1.40 14.95 -6.59
C PHE A 34 -0.76 15.21 -7.97
N VAL A 35 -1.28 14.57 -9.03
CA VAL A 35 -0.84 14.82 -10.41
C VAL A 35 -1.11 16.26 -10.85
N TYR A 36 -2.28 16.81 -10.50
CA TYR A 36 -2.60 18.21 -10.78
C TYR A 36 -1.64 19.16 -10.06
N LEU A 37 -1.38 18.92 -8.77
CA LEU A 37 -0.47 19.73 -7.96
C LEU A 37 0.98 19.65 -8.43
N LYS A 38 1.40 18.52 -9.03
CA LYS A 38 2.74 18.32 -9.59
C LYS A 38 3.15 19.42 -10.56
N LYS A 39 2.21 19.98 -11.33
CA LYS A 39 2.49 21.09 -12.27
C LYS A 39 3.16 22.29 -11.58
N ASN A 40 2.87 22.50 -10.29
CA ASN A 40 3.39 23.62 -9.51
C ASN A 40 4.65 23.27 -8.69
N ILE A 41 4.98 21.98 -8.53
CA ILE A 41 6.06 21.50 -7.64
C ILE A 41 6.98 20.49 -8.37
N ALA A 42 7.06 20.58 -9.69
CA ALA A 42 7.67 19.55 -10.53
C ALA A 42 9.16 19.31 -10.24
N THR A 43 9.86 20.26 -9.61
CA THR A 43 11.29 20.16 -9.26
C THR A 43 11.55 19.32 -8.00
N ASN A 44 10.55 19.08 -7.17
CA ASN A 44 10.74 18.34 -5.91
C ASN A 44 10.73 16.82 -6.18
N ILE A 45 11.92 16.21 -6.14
CA ILE A 45 12.11 14.78 -6.41
C ILE A 45 11.30 13.90 -5.45
N THR A 46 11.26 14.22 -4.15
CA THR A 46 10.51 13.45 -3.15
C THR A 46 9.01 13.49 -3.43
N PHE A 47 8.49 14.66 -3.84
CA PHE A 47 7.09 14.80 -4.25
C PHE A 47 6.80 13.96 -5.50
N ASN A 48 7.67 14.03 -6.50
CA ASN A 48 7.51 13.26 -7.74
C ASN A 48 7.50 11.75 -7.48
N LEU A 49 8.34 11.24 -6.56
CA LEU A 49 8.33 9.84 -6.16
C LEU A 49 7.00 9.44 -5.51
N LEU A 50 6.43 10.30 -4.67
CA LEU A 50 5.10 10.07 -4.09
C LEU A 50 4.01 10.03 -5.18
N VAL A 51 4.06 10.91 -6.18
CA VAL A 51 3.11 10.88 -7.31
C VAL A 51 3.24 9.58 -8.11
N VAL A 52 4.47 9.16 -8.43
CA VAL A 52 4.71 7.90 -9.15
C VAL A 52 4.20 6.72 -8.32
N PHE A 53 4.44 6.70 -7.01
CA PHE A 53 3.89 5.70 -6.10
C PHE A 53 2.37 5.63 -6.15
N LEU A 54 1.66 6.77 -6.07
CA LEU A 54 0.19 6.79 -6.11
C LEU A 54 -0.37 6.30 -7.46
N ILE A 55 0.25 6.68 -8.58
CA ILE A 55 -0.13 6.19 -9.91
C ILE A 55 0.07 4.68 -10.01
N SER A 56 1.26 4.19 -9.65
CA SER A 56 1.53 2.75 -9.66
C SER A 56 0.56 1.99 -8.77
N TYR A 57 0.28 2.54 -7.58
CA TYR A 57 -0.63 1.90 -6.64
C TYR A 57 -2.07 1.87 -7.15
N PHE A 58 -2.53 2.94 -7.81
CA PHE A 58 -3.84 2.96 -8.47
C PHE A 58 -3.95 1.90 -9.58
N ILE A 59 -2.93 1.78 -10.43
CA ILE A 59 -2.90 0.78 -11.52
C ILE A 59 -2.99 -0.64 -10.93
N ILE A 60 -2.20 -0.93 -9.90
CA ILE A 60 -2.20 -2.23 -9.23
C ILE A 60 -3.57 -2.55 -8.62
N GLU A 61 -4.12 -1.64 -7.81
CA GLU A 61 -5.43 -1.83 -7.16
C GLU A 61 -6.56 -1.97 -8.19
N PHE A 62 -6.50 -1.23 -9.30
CA PHE A 62 -7.44 -1.35 -10.40
C PHE A 62 -7.38 -2.75 -11.05
N ILE A 63 -6.18 -3.25 -11.34
CA ILE A 63 -5.98 -4.61 -11.86
C ILE A 63 -6.48 -5.66 -10.86
N CYS A 64 -6.17 -5.52 -9.57
CA CYS A 64 -6.63 -6.42 -8.52
C CYS A 64 -8.16 -6.45 -8.41
N ASN A 65 -8.83 -5.31 -8.51
CA ASN A 65 -10.29 -5.22 -8.50
C ASN A 65 -10.92 -5.88 -9.74
N ILE A 66 -10.35 -5.65 -10.93
CA ILE A 66 -10.80 -6.31 -12.17
C ILE A 66 -10.64 -7.83 -12.06
N LEU A 67 -9.48 -8.31 -11.64
CA LEU A 67 -9.22 -9.75 -11.52
C LEU A 67 -10.08 -10.39 -10.44
N GLY A 68 -10.27 -9.71 -9.30
CA GLY A 68 -11.17 -10.15 -8.24
C GLY A 68 -12.62 -10.31 -8.72
N PHE A 69 -13.07 -9.43 -9.61
CA PHE A 69 -14.39 -9.53 -10.24
C PHE A 69 -14.48 -10.65 -11.28
N LEU A 70 -13.47 -10.81 -12.15
CA LEU A 70 -13.49 -11.77 -13.25
C LEU A 70 -13.21 -13.22 -12.80
N LYS A 71 -12.26 -13.40 -11.89
CA LYS A 71 -11.78 -14.71 -11.40
C LYS A 71 -11.36 -14.58 -9.92
N PRO A 72 -12.31 -14.81 -8.99
CA PRO A 72 -12.01 -14.83 -7.56
C PRO A 72 -10.82 -15.77 -7.26
N ALA A 73 -9.91 -15.35 -6.39
CA ALA A 73 -8.69 -16.06 -5.98
C ALA A 73 -7.56 -16.20 -7.02
N SER A 74 -7.70 -15.71 -8.25
CA SER A 74 -6.61 -15.74 -9.26
C SER A 74 -5.54 -14.65 -9.09
N ASN A 75 -5.67 -13.81 -8.06
CA ASN A 75 -4.91 -12.57 -7.92
C ASN A 75 -3.58 -12.74 -7.17
N ILE A 76 -3.28 -13.95 -6.69
CA ILE A 76 -2.13 -14.21 -5.80
C ILE A 76 -0.82 -13.80 -6.47
N PHE A 77 -0.63 -14.19 -7.73
CA PHE A 77 0.53 -13.78 -8.53
C PHE A 77 0.70 -12.25 -8.61
N VAL A 78 -0.40 -11.51 -8.76
CA VAL A 78 -0.36 -10.04 -8.89
C VAL A 78 0.11 -9.38 -7.59
N SER A 79 -0.15 -10.01 -6.44
CA SER A 79 0.31 -9.51 -5.15
C SER A 79 1.84 -9.41 -5.09
N HIS A 80 2.59 -10.31 -5.75
CA HIS A 80 4.05 -10.22 -5.78
C HIS A 80 4.54 -8.95 -6.47
N PHE A 81 3.97 -8.63 -7.63
CA PHE A 81 4.28 -7.38 -8.32
C PHE A 81 3.86 -6.17 -7.50
N ALA A 82 2.70 -6.25 -6.84
CA ALA A 82 2.20 -5.20 -5.97
C ALA A 82 3.21 -4.88 -4.85
N PHE A 83 3.59 -5.88 -4.06
CA PHE A 83 4.52 -5.72 -2.94
C PHE A 83 5.92 -5.26 -3.41
N ASN A 84 6.47 -5.84 -4.47
CA ASN A 84 7.81 -5.47 -4.97
C ASN A 84 7.84 -4.04 -5.51
N ILE A 85 6.88 -3.64 -6.33
CA ILE A 85 6.78 -2.27 -6.87
C ILE A 85 6.58 -1.28 -5.72
N GLN A 86 5.69 -1.60 -4.78
CA GLN A 86 5.47 -0.79 -3.58
C GLN A 86 6.76 -0.61 -2.78
N PHE A 87 7.52 -1.67 -2.52
CA PHE A 87 8.74 -1.58 -1.74
C PHE A 87 9.85 -0.81 -2.44
N LEU A 88 10.01 -0.99 -3.75
CA LEU A 88 10.96 -0.21 -4.56
C LEU A 88 10.64 1.29 -4.49
N LEU A 89 9.40 1.69 -4.77
CA LEU A 89 9.00 3.09 -4.84
C LEU A 89 9.05 3.76 -3.46
N LEU A 90 8.59 3.07 -2.41
CA LEU A 90 8.63 3.60 -1.05
C LEU A 90 10.06 3.65 -0.50
N SER A 91 10.92 2.68 -0.82
CA SER A 91 12.35 2.76 -0.47
C SER A 91 13.02 3.96 -1.15
N ALA A 92 12.75 4.20 -2.44
CA ALA A 92 13.25 5.38 -3.14
C ALA A 92 12.71 6.69 -2.53
N PHE A 93 11.42 6.74 -2.20
CA PHE A 93 10.79 7.87 -1.53
C PHE A 93 11.47 8.17 -0.19
N PHE A 94 11.60 7.17 0.70
CA PHE A 94 12.21 7.35 2.02
C PHE A 94 13.71 7.68 1.93
N TYR A 95 14.44 7.09 0.98
CA TYR A 95 15.84 7.45 0.72
C TYR A 95 15.99 8.95 0.38
N LYS A 96 15.08 9.51 -0.43
CA LYS A 96 15.09 10.94 -0.76
C LYS A 96 14.49 11.81 0.34
N LEU A 97 13.59 11.27 1.16
CA LEU A 97 12.94 11.98 2.25
C LEU A 97 13.88 12.23 3.42
N PHE A 98 14.67 11.23 3.79
CA PHE A 98 15.62 11.35 4.90
C PHE A 98 16.78 12.28 4.54
N ASN A 99 17.28 13.05 5.51
CA ASN A 99 18.46 13.89 5.33
C ASN A 99 19.74 13.19 5.79
N GLN A 100 19.66 12.40 6.87
CA GLN A 100 20.82 11.75 7.49
C GLN A 100 21.35 10.59 6.65
N ASN A 101 22.65 10.60 6.36
CA ASN A 101 23.30 9.59 5.52
C ASN A 101 23.25 8.18 6.11
N GLY A 102 23.28 8.03 7.44
CA GLY A 102 23.15 6.74 8.11
C GLY A 102 21.81 6.07 7.83
N ILE A 103 20.71 6.82 7.97
CA ILE A 103 19.35 6.32 7.70
C ILE A 103 19.18 6.00 6.21
N LYS A 104 19.71 6.84 5.31
CA LYS A 104 19.70 6.56 3.86
C LYS A 104 20.41 5.24 3.52
N LYS A 105 21.58 5.01 4.12
CA LYS A 105 22.33 3.76 3.95
C LYS A 105 21.53 2.57 4.47
N MET A 106 20.85 2.71 5.60
CA MET A 106 19.96 1.67 6.14
C MET A 106 18.85 1.30 5.14
N VAL A 107 18.19 2.29 4.52
CA VAL A 107 17.16 2.05 3.49
C VAL A 107 17.72 1.25 2.30
N ILE A 108 18.90 1.62 1.80
CA ILE A 108 19.56 0.88 0.71
C ILE A 108 19.91 -0.54 1.14
N VAL A 109 20.52 -0.71 2.31
CA VAL A 109 20.94 -2.02 2.82
C VAL A 109 19.74 -2.95 2.99
N ALA A 110 18.64 -2.47 3.58
CA ALA A 110 17.41 -3.24 3.70
C ALA A 110 16.84 -3.63 2.32
N TYR A 111 16.82 -2.70 1.36
CA TYR A 111 16.35 -3.01 0.00
C TYR A 111 17.23 -4.06 -0.71
N VAL A 112 18.56 -3.96 -0.58
CA VAL A 112 19.50 -4.93 -1.18
C VAL A 112 19.38 -6.31 -0.53
N ILE A 113 19.30 -6.36 0.81
CA ILE A 113 19.10 -7.62 1.55
C ILE A 113 17.81 -8.30 1.09
N TYR A 114 16.73 -7.54 0.96
CA TYR A 114 15.46 -8.05 0.45
C TYR A 114 15.61 -8.70 -0.93
N ILE A 115 16.22 -8.01 -1.90
CA ILE A 115 16.38 -8.56 -3.27
C ILE A 115 17.17 -9.86 -3.23
N ILE A 116 18.28 -9.90 -2.46
CA ILE A 116 19.14 -11.09 -2.38
C ILE A 116 18.35 -12.26 -1.78
N ILE A 117 17.70 -12.06 -0.64
CA ILE A 117 16.97 -13.15 0.04
C ILE A 117 15.75 -13.57 -0.78
N ASN A 118 14.96 -12.63 -1.29
CA ASN A 118 13.76 -12.94 -2.07
C ASN A 118 14.12 -13.65 -3.38
N GLY A 119 15.18 -13.21 -4.06
CA GLY A 119 15.71 -13.87 -5.25
C GLY A 119 16.20 -15.30 -4.97
N LEU A 120 16.92 -15.50 -3.86
CA LEU A 120 17.33 -16.84 -3.43
C LEU A 120 16.13 -17.73 -3.09
N LEU A 121 15.10 -17.20 -2.42
CA LEU A 121 13.88 -17.95 -2.10
C LEU A 121 13.15 -18.41 -3.36
N TYR A 122 12.97 -17.54 -4.36
CA TYR A 122 12.34 -17.94 -5.63
C TYR A 122 13.20 -18.89 -6.45
N PHE A 123 14.53 -18.78 -6.38
CA PHE A 123 15.43 -19.73 -7.04
C PHE A 123 15.32 -21.13 -6.43
N LEU A 124 15.27 -21.22 -5.09
CA LEU A 124 15.18 -22.49 -4.38
C LEU A 124 13.78 -23.10 -4.39
N ARG A 125 12.73 -22.26 -4.39
CA ARG A 125 11.33 -22.68 -4.31
C ARG A 125 10.45 -21.83 -5.25
N PRO A 126 10.45 -22.11 -6.56
CA PRO A 126 9.64 -21.37 -7.52
C PRO A 126 8.13 -21.44 -7.25
N GLN A 127 7.67 -22.44 -6.49
CA GLN A 127 6.26 -22.59 -6.11
C GLN A 127 5.74 -21.41 -5.28
N LEU A 128 6.62 -20.71 -4.54
CA LEU A 128 6.28 -19.53 -3.73
C LEU A 128 5.68 -18.38 -4.54
N PHE A 129 5.77 -18.44 -5.87
CA PHE A 129 5.24 -17.45 -6.79
C PHE A 129 3.74 -17.62 -7.10
N TRP A 130 3.18 -18.79 -6.76
CA TRP A 130 1.76 -19.09 -6.93
C TRP A 130 0.98 -19.01 -5.61
N GLU A 131 1.65 -18.67 -4.52
CA GLU A 131 1.13 -18.61 -3.16
C GLU A 131 1.53 -17.28 -2.50
N PHE A 132 0.92 -16.92 -1.37
CA PHE A 132 1.38 -15.74 -0.63
C PHE A 132 2.76 -15.99 -0.02
N ASN A 133 3.76 -15.26 -0.53
CA ASN A 133 5.11 -15.33 0.02
C ASN A 133 5.18 -14.57 1.36
N LEU A 134 5.08 -15.32 2.46
CA LEU A 134 5.08 -14.77 3.82
C LEU A 134 6.35 -13.96 4.14
N PHE A 135 7.50 -14.35 3.59
CA PHE A 135 8.75 -13.60 3.76
C PHE A 135 8.62 -12.22 3.11
N GLU A 136 8.14 -12.17 1.87
CA GLU A 136 7.95 -10.93 1.12
C GLU A 136 7.01 -9.97 1.86
N ILE A 137 5.84 -10.46 2.27
CA ILE A 137 4.83 -9.69 2.99
C ILE A 137 5.40 -9.16 4.31
N SER A 138 6.01 -10.03 5.11
CA SER A 138 6.55 -9.66 6.42
C SER A 138 7.70 -8.67 6.29
N TYR A 139 8.70 -8.98 5.45
CA TYR A 139 9.90 -8.17 5.32
C TYR A 139 9.57 -6.75 4.84
N ILE A 140 8.77 -6.64 3.77
CA ILE A 140 8.41 -5.33 3.20
C ILE A 140 7.63 -4.53 4.22
N SER A 141 6.67 -5.16 4.91
CA SER A 141 5.87 -4.48 5.93
C SER A 141 6.74 -3.97 7.06
N PHE A 142 7.58 -4.81 7.65
CA PHE A 142 8.50 -4.40 8.73
C PHE A 142 9.45 -3.29 8.28
N ALA A 143 10.04 -3.39 7.09
CA ALA A 143 10.95 -2.37 6.58
C ALA A 143 10.25 -1.02 6.40
N ILE A 144 9.09 -1.00 5.74
CA ILE A 144 8.34 0.25 5.50
C ILE A 144 7.80 0.84 6.81
N ILE A 145 7.28 0.01 7.71
CA ILE A 145 6.86 0.46 9.04
C ILE A 145 8.05 1.08 9.77
N GLY A 146 9.22 0.43 9.76
CA GLY A 146 10.45 0.98 10.30
C GLY A 146 10.80 2.35 9.73
N TYR A 147 10.72 2.53 8.41
CA TYR A 147 10.96 3.83 7.77
C TYR A 147 9.94 4.89 8.23
N THR A 148 8.65 4.54 8.27
CA THR A 148 7.61 5.47 8.71
C THR A 148 7.80 5.90 10.17
N LEU A 149 8.18 4.98 11.07
CA LEU A 149 8.42 5.27 12.48
C LEU A 149 9.61 6.20 12.66
N ILE A 150 10.71 5.96 11.94
CA ILE A 150 11.87 6.86 11.95
C ILE A 150 11.48 8.25 11.44
N HIS A 151 10.68 8.32 10.37
CA HIS A 151 10.20 9.59 9.85
C HIS A 151 9.32 10.33 10.87
N ILE A 152 8.36 9.65 11.48
CA ILE A 152 7.47 10.22 12.50
C ILE A 152 8.30 10.73 13.67
N TYR A 153 9.23 9.92 14.20
CA TYR A 153 10.11 10.30 15.30
C TYR A 153 10.92 11.56 15.00
N ASN A 154 11.55 11.62 13.83
CA ASN A 154 12.36 12.77 13.42
C ASN A 154 11.56 14.06 13.20
N ASN A 155 10.24 13.97 13.04
CA ASN A 155 9.36 15.13 12.82
C ASN A 155 8.41 15.37 14.01
N LEU A 156 8.64 14.76 15.17
CA LEU A 156 7.90 15.04 16.39
C LEU A 156 8.14 16.49 16.82
N GLY A 157 7.13 17.35 16.65
CA GLY A 157 7.18 18.77 17.05
C GLY A 157 7.69 19.73 15.98
N GLU A 158 8.03 19.25 14.78
CA GLU A 158 8.51 20.08 13.66
C GLU A 158 7.53 20.13 12.47
N ASN A 159 7.97 20.69 11.33
CA ASN A 159 7.20 20.81 10.09
C ASN A 159 6.60 19.46 9.63
N LYS A 160 5.29 19.43 9.36
CA LYS A 160 4.51 18.21 9.05
C LYS A 160 4.74 17.64 7.65
N LYS A 161 5.95 17.73 7.09
CA LYS A 161 6.25 17.34 5.71
C LYS A 161 6.02 15.83 5.53
N TYR A 162 5.04 15.43 4.71
CA TYR A 162 4.65 14.03 4.48
C TYR A 162 4.18 13.28 5.74
N PHE A 163 3.83 14.00 6.80
CA PHE A 163 3.52 13.40 8.10
C PHE A 163 2.23 12.56 8.06
N TYR A 164 1.14 13.10 7.50
CA TYR A 164 -0.14 12.39 7.42
C TYR A 164 -0.03 11.18 6.49
N PHE A 165 0.72 11.33 5.39
CA PHE A 165 1.06 10.20 4.52
C PHE A 165 1.76 9.08 5.30
N THR A 166 2.81 9.40 6.08
CA THR A 166 3.55 8.37 6.81
C THR A 166 2.77 7.70 7.93
N ILE A 167 1.88 8.42 8.62
CA ILE A 167 0.97 7.82 9.61
C ILE A 167 -0.03 6.89 8.93
N GLY A 168 -0.60 7.32 7.81
CA GLY A 168 -1.55 6.49 7.07
C GLY A 168 -0.90 5.23 6.52
N LEU A 169 0.31 5.38 5.95
CA LEU A 169 1.09 4.28 5.43
C LEU A 169 1.44 3.28 6.54
N SER A 170 1.92 3.73 7.71
CA SER A 170 2.28 2.84 8.81
C SER A 170 1.06 2.08 9.34
N THR A 171 -0.07 2.77 9.52
CA THR A 171 -1.33 2.20 10.01
C THR A 171 -1.86 1.14 9.04
N TYR A 172 -1.86 1.45 7.74
CA TYR A 172 -2.30 0.51 6.71
C TYR A 172 -1.35 -0.70 6.60
N MET A 173 -0.04 -0.48 6.58
CA MET A 173 0.93 -1.59 6.50
C MET A 173 0.84 -2.52 7.71
N LEU A 174 0.69 -1.98 8.92
CA LEU A 174 0.53 -2.77 10.13
C LEU A 174 -0.73 -3.64 10.07
N SER A 175 -1.88 -3.03 9.79
CA SER A 175 -3.15 -3.75 9.72
C SER A 175 -3.19 -4.76 8.57
N SER A 176 -2.76 -4.36 7.39
CA SER A 176 -2.75 -5.21 6.20
C SER A 176 -1.81 -6.40 6.37
N SER A 177 -0.61 -6.20 6.91
CA SER A 177 0.34 -7.30 7.14
C SER A 177 -0.19 -8.35 8.13
N LEU A 178 -0.87 -7.92 9.21
CA LEU A 178 -1.52 -8.84 10.13
C LEU A 178 -2.62 -9.65 9.45
N ILE A 179 -3.43 -9.02 8.59
CA ILE A 179 -4.49 -9.71 7.82
C ILE A 179 -3.87 -10.72 6.85
N PHE A 180 -2.84 -10.34 6.10
CA PHE A 180 -2.18 -11.26 5.17
C PHE A 180 -1.46 -12.42 5.88
N LEU A 181 -0.87 -12.18 7.05
CA LEU A 181 -0.22 -13.22 7.84
C LEU A 181 -1.23 -14.19 8.46
N THR A 182 -2.37 -13.69 8.94
CA THR A 182 -3.42 -14.50 9.55
C THR A 182 -4.30 -15.21 8.52
N GLY A 183 -4.55 -14.61 7.35
CA GLY A 183 -5.32 -15.21 6.26
C GLY A 183 -4.65 -16.44 5.62
N ASN A 184 -3.36 -16.66 5.88
CA ASN A 184 -2.63 -17.88 5.50
C ASN A 184 -2.73 -19.01 6.54
N ILE A 185 -3.22 -18.72 7.74
CA ILE A 185 -3.46 -19.73 8.78
C ILE A 185 -4.92 -20.16 8.60
N GLU A 186 -5.20 -21.47 8.57
CA GLU A 186 -6.52 -22.09 8.40
C GLU A 186 -7.60 -21.68 9.45
N LEU A 187 -7.33 -20.66 10.27
CA LEU A 187 -8.26 -20.07 11.26
C LEU A 187 -9.45 -19.33 10.65
N VAL A 188 -9.53 -19.19 9.32
CA VAL A 188 -10.70 -18.57 8.63
C VAL A 188 -11.84 -19.57 8.40
N PHE A 189 -11.67 -20.87 8.71
CA PHE A 189 -12.74 -21.87 8.59
C PHE A 189 -13.69 -21.93 9.81
N TYR A 190 -14.27 -20.80 10.21
CA TYR A 190 -15.68 -20.88 10.61
C TYR A 190 -16.44 -20.91 9.29
N GLU A 191 -17.19 -21.97 8.99
CA GLU A 191 -17.72 -22.24 7.64
C GLU A 191 -18.52 -21.09 7.00
N ASN A 192 -18.92 -20.06 7.75
CA ASN A 192 -19.47 -18.80 7.25
C ASN A 192 -19.22 -17.65 8.25
N PRO A 193 -18.09 -16.92 8.20
CA PRO A 193 -17.96 -15.71 9.02
C PRO A 193 -18.94 -14.64 8.46
N TYR A 194 -19.67 -13.97 9.35
CA TYR A 194 -20.62 -12.92 8.96
C TYR A 194 -19.92 -11.73 8.25
N ILE A 195 -18.63 -11.52 8.52
CA ILE A 195 -17.78 -10.49 7.90
C ILE A 195 -16.44 -11.12 7.54
N ASP A 196 -16.08 -11.02 6.27
CA ASP A 196 -14.79 -11.47 5.75
C ASP A 196 -13.64 -10.57 6.25
N ILE A 197 -12.51 -11.15 6.66
CA ILE A 197 -11.34 -10.41 7.15
C ILE A 197 -10.81 -9.39 6.12
N TRP A 198 -11.03 -9.66 4.83
CA TRP A 198 -10.69 -8.75 3.73
C TRP A 198 -11.47 -7.42 3.76
N VAL A 199 -12.63 -7.36 4.41
CA VAL A 199 -13.38 -6.10 4.62
C VAL A 199 -12.59 -5.15 5.51
N PHE A 200 -11.95 -5.65 6.56
CA PHE A 200 -11.12 -4.82 7.44
C PHE A 200 -9.92 -4.22 6.69
N ASN A 201 -9.28 -5.00 5.81
CA ASN A 201 -8.20 -4.48 4.97
C ASN A 201 -8.68 -3.30 4.12
N SER A 202 -9.87 -3.42 3.52
CA SER A 202 -10.48 -2.36 2.72
C SER A 202 -10.85 -1.12 3.56
N LEU A 203 -11.30 -1.29 4.80
CA LEU A 203 -11.57 -0.18 5.72
C LEU A 203 -10.29 0.57 6.12
N PHE A 204 -9.23 -0.14 6.49
CA PHE A 204 -7.94 0.49 6.80
C PHE A 204 -7.34 1.19 5.57
N PHE A 205 -7.54 0.63 4.39
CA PHE A 205 -7.18 1.27 3.14
C PHE A 205 -7.94 2.60 2.92
N ILE A 206 -9.25 2.66 3.21
CA ILE A 206 -10.02 3.91 3.16
C ILE A 206 -9.47 4.95 4.15
N VAL A 207 -9.14 4.54 5.39
CA VAL A 207 -8.51 5.43 6.38
C VAL A 207 -7.19 5.98 5.85
N TYR A 208 -6.39 5.14 5.20
CA TYR A 208 -5.16 5.57 4.54
C TYR A 208 -5.44 6.59 3.41
N GLN A 209 -6.45 6.38 2.58
CA GLN A 209 -6.83 7.35 1.54
C GLN A 209 -7.27 8.70 2.12
N ILE A 210 -7.97 8.71 3.26
CA ILE A 210 -8.34 9.96 3.95
C ILE A 210 -7.09 10.71 4.43
N LEU A 211 -6.07 9.99 4.92
CA LEU A 211 -4.81 10.59 5.38
C LEU A 211 -3.96 11.10 4.21
N ILE A 212 -3.96 10.41 3.06
CA ILE A 212 -3.34 10.90 1.81
C ILE A 212 -4.02 12.21 1.38
N PHE A 213 -5.35 12.29 1.44
CA PHE A 213 -6.07 13.53 1.11
C PHE A 213 -5.70 14.69 2.05
N LYS A 214 -5.58 14.42 3.36
CA LYS A 214 -5.10 15.41 4.34
C LYS A 214 -3.69 15.89 4.02
N GLU A 215 -2.80 14.99 3.62
CA GLU A 215 -1.44 15.34 3.19
C GLU A 215 -1.46 16.26 1.97
N TRP A 216 -2.24 15.93 0.93
CA TRP A 216 -2.40 16.78 -0.25
C TRP A 216 -2.84 18.20 0.12
N ARG A 217 -3.86 18.32 1.00
CA ARG A 217 -4.35 19.61 1.48
C ARG A 217 -3.26 20.41 2.18
N TYR A 218 -2.49 19.77 3.04
CA TYR A 218 -1.39 20.41 3.75
C TYR A 218 -0.32 20.92 2.78
N ILE A 219 0.15 20.07 1.85
CA ILE A 219 1.15 20.44 0.85
C ILE A 219 0.64 21.59 -0.02
N ARG A 220 -0.62 21.55 -0.47
CA ARG A 220 -1.20 22.63 -1.28
C ARG A 220 -1.22 23.97 -0.53
N GLN A 221 -1.60 23.97 0.74
CA GLN A 221 -1.62 25.19 1.56
C GLN A 221 -0.21 25.78 1.75
N VAL A 222 0.78 24.94 2.08
CA VAL A 222 2.17 25.38 2.24
C VAL A 222 2.72 25.99 0.95
N ASN A 223 2.44 25.39 -0.22
CA ASN A 223 2.91 25.95 -1.49
C ASN A 223 2.18 27.25 -1.87
N ALA A 224 0.91 27.40 -1.52
CA ALA A 224 0.17 28.64 -1.78
C ALA A 224 0.70 29.83 -0.95
N ASN A 225 1.26 29.57 0.24
CA ASN A 225 1.83 30.62 1.10
C ASN A 225 3.27 31.01 0.71
N ASN A 226 3.95 30.20 -0.10
CA ASN A 226 5.35 30.42 -0.50
C ASN A 226 5.48 31.07 -1.90
N ASN A 227 4.37 31.28 -2.61
CA ASN A 227 4.28 31.93 -3.92
C ASN A 227 3.57 33.28 -3.78
#